data_AF-A0A512MBX3-F1
#
_entry.id   AF-A0A512MBX3-F1
#
_cell.length_a   1.000
_cell.length_b   1.000
_cell.length_c   1.000
_cell.angle_alpha   90.00
_cell.angle_beta   90.00
_cell.angle_gamma   90.00
#
_symmetry.space_group_name_H-M   'P 1'
#
loop_
_entity.id
_entity.type
_entity.pdbx_description
1 polymer ?
#
loop_
_entity_poly.entity_id
_entity_poly.type
_entity_poly.pdbx_seq_one_letter_code
_entity_poly.pdbx_strand_id
1 'polypeptide(L)'
;MDIPYTVTARPDTGLYNAKVGIWLFLASEVMLFGGLFSSYIFLRVGADYPWPVHELNVTLGFVNTLVLIGSSVTVLLAWANLKLRNIAKYKMYMIITVLCAGAFMVNKSFEYKAKFQHYSVTLTDGTILTGHLPHGYEIEFGDVTTLNLTVAGKHSAVDADPVDYVLPYIKGEAPKFKTESGEEIVLDKASFTKLRAEAHEKAVAKAKADGLKETPNWNIKLTAASPITFVLPPSKLLAKPVAGATAIAFRDGTTVEGKMINDKMTLEVDGIDLRATPDKEKSLAFNEHYLGEPWKKAFIDQREHAIAEFNEKYGDGKGGTTRDPLKSATHQKHMFFVPIHSATPEVHEHAKAEGEHKAEAHAPAEHGDAHGHHPEVHLERQHVHFFSNFTPKLNSYYAIYFTLTGLHGLHVVAGALVLGYFVVFNGRMLREDPERLANRVEVGGLFWHFVDLVWIFLFPLLYLL
;
A
#
# COMPACT_ATOMS: atom_id res chain seq x y z
N MET A 1 9.02 50.59 6.62
CA MET A 1 7.99 50.65 5.56
C MET A 1 6.84 49.77 6.01
N ASP A 2 5.69 50.35 6.30
CA ASP A 2 4.48 49.57 6.55
C ASP A 2 3.87 49.15 5.22
N ILE A 3 3.73 47.84 5.03
CA ILE A 3 3.08 47.29 3.84
C ILE A 3 1.56 47.55 4.00
N PRO A 4 0.92 48.25 3.05
CA PRO A 4 -0.49 48.63 3.17
C PRO A 4 -1.40 47.40 3.20
N TYR A 5 -2.52 47.51 3.93
CA TYR A 5 -3.58 46.49 4.06
C TYR A 5 -3.12 45.15 4.67
N THR A 6 -2.12 45.19 5.55
CA THR A 6 -1.67 44.03 6.34
C THR A 6 -2.51 43.81 7.59
N VAL A 7 -3.05 44.89 8.17
CA VAL A 7 -3.95 44.90 9.34
C VAL A 7 -5.29 45.58 9.02
N THR A 8 -5.29 46.59 8.17
CA THR A 8 -6.51 47.29 7.74
C THR A 8 -7.17 46.58 6.56
N ALA A 9 -8.50 46.57 6.56
CA ALA A 9 -9.30 46.08 5.43
C ALA A 9 -9.09 46.99 4.21
N ARG A 10 -9.07 46.38 3.02
CA ARG A 10 -9.10 47.16 1.78
C ARG A 10 -10.49 47.76 1.55
N PRO A 11 -10.58 48.96 0.94
CA PRO A 11 -11.88 49.58 0.63
C PRO A 11 -12.73 48.80 -0.38
N ASP A 12 -12.10 48.06 -1.29
CA ASP A 12 -12.76 47.34 -2.38
C ASP A 12 -13.36 45.99 -1.94
N THR A 13 -12.64 45.25 -1.10
CA THR A 13 -12.97 43.87 -0.71
C THR A 13 -13.41 43.74 0.74
N GLY A 14 -13.17 44.76 1.58
CA GLY A 14 -13.43 44.70 3.02
C GLY A 14 -12.51 43.72 3.78
N LEU A 15 -11.51 43.16 3.12
CA LEU A 15 -10.58 42.16 3.67
C LEU A 15 -9.14 42.67 3.61
N TYR A 16 -8.29 42.18 4.53
CA TYR A 16 -6.85 42.43 4.49
C TYR A 16 -6.15 41.44 3.55
N ASN A 17 -4.95 41.80 3.07
CA ASN A 17 -4.23 41.06 2.00
C ASN A 17 -4.10 39.56 2.28
N ALA A 18 -3.70 39.19 3.50
CA ALA A 18 -3.50 37.79 3.85
C ALA A 18 -4.80 36.98 3.86
N LYS A 19 -5.95 37.62 4.17
CA LYS A 19 -7.27 36.97 4.13
C LYS A 19 -7.72 36.70 2.70
N VAL A 20 -7.48 37.64 1.78
CA VAL A 20 -7.73 37.40 0.34
C VAL A 20 -6.82 36.29 -0.19
N GLY A 21 -5.53 36.35 0.15
CA GLY A 21 -4.55 35.34 -0.28
C GLY A 21 -4.90 33.93 0.19
N ILE A 22 -5.33 33.76 1.45
CA ILE A 22 -5.71 32.43 1.93
C ILE A 22 -6.99 31.93 1.25
N TRP A 23 -8.00 32.76 1.02
CA TRP A 23 -9.20 32.32 0.29
C TRP A 23 -8.90 31.85 -1.13
N LEU A 24 -7.99 32.53 -1.85
CA LEU A 24 -7.55 32.10 -3.17
C LEU A 24 -6.82 30.75 -3.12
N PHE A 25 -5.94 30.58 -2.13
CA PHE A 25 -5.24 29.31 -1.91
C PHE A 25 -6.21 28.17 -1.55
N LEU A 26 -7.17 28.43 -0.67
CA LEU A 26 -8.20 27.44 -0.30
C LEU A 26 -9.04 27.05 -1.51
N ALA A 27 -9.39 27.99 -2.39
CA ALA A 27 -10.09 27.69 -3.63
C ALA A 27 -9.29 26.77 -4.56
N SER A 28 -7.96 26.95 -4.67
CA SER A 28 -7.12 26.02 -5.44
C SER A 28 -7.05 24.63 -4.83
N GLU A 29 -6.99 24.53 -3.51
CA GLU A 29 -6.98 23.23 -2.82
C GLU A 29 -8.31 22.48 -2.97
N VAL A 30 -9.44 23.19 -2.93
CA VAL A 30 -10.77 22.59 -3.24
C VAL A 30 -10.76 21.97 -4.65
N MET A 31 -10.18 22.64 -5.64
CA MET A 31 -10.07 22.08 -6.99
C MET A 31 -9.14 20.87 -7.04
N LEU A 32 -8.00 20.91 -6.34
CA LEU A 32 -7.04 19.79 -6.25
C LEU A 32 -7.70 18.53 -5.65
N PHE A 33 -8.29 18.65 -4.46
CA PHE A 33 -8.96 17.54 -3.80
C PHE A 33 -10.24 17.12 -4.53
N GLY A 34 -10.99 18.07 -5.10
CA GLY A 34 -12.16 17.76 -5.92
C GLY A 34 -11.85 16.88 -7.13
N GLY A 35 -10.71 17.13 -7.79
CA GLY A 35 -10.19 16.25 -8.84
C GLY A 35 -9.87 14.84 -8.33
N LEU A 36 -9.14 14.73 -7.22
CA LEU A 36 -8.75 13.44 -6.65
C LEU A 36 -9.96 12.64 -6.11
N PHE A 37 -10.94 13.30 -5.49
CA PHE A 37 -12.20 12.67 -5.05
C PHE A 37 -12.99 12.13 -6.25
N SER A 38 -13.07 12.92 -7.32
CA SER A 38 -13.72 12.48 -8.56
C SER A 38 -13.01 11.26 -9.14
N SER A 39 -11.67 11.27 -9.18
CA SER A 39 -10.88 10.12 -9.62
C SER A 39 -11.16 8.86 -8.80
N TYR A 40 -11.26 8.96 -7.47
CA TYR A 40 -11.63 7.81 -6.63
C TYR A 40 -13.00 7.24 -7.01
N ILE A 41 -14.01 8.11 -7.17
CA ILE A 41 -15.37 7.69 -7.54
C ILE A 41 -15.37 7.00 -8.91
N PHE A 42 -14.66 7.54 -9.91
CA PHE A 42 -14.54 6.91 -11.22
C PHE A 42 -13.83 5.57 -11.18
N LEU A 43 -12.73 5.46 -10.43
CA LEU A 43 -12.01 4.18 -10.26
C LEU A 43 -12.90 3.13 -9.59
N ARG A 44 -13.70 3.54 -8.60
CA ARG A 44 -14.64 2.66 -7.90
C ARG A 44 -15.78 2.20 -8.80
N VAL A 45 -16.41 3.12 -9.53
CA VAL A 45 -17.56 2.80 -10.39
C VAL A 45 -17.14 1.99 -11.62
N GLY A 46 -15.93 2.24 -12.13
CA GLY A 46 -15.37 1.52 -13.28
C GLY A 46 -14.58 0.26 -12.92
N ALA A 47 -14.61 -0.19 -11.66
CA ALA A 47 -13.90 -1.40 -11.27
C ALA A 47 -14.66 -2.66 -11.69
N ASP A 48 -14.04 -3.47 -12.57
CA ASP A 48 -14.57 -4.78 -12.99
C ASP A 48 -14.39 -5.87 -11.92
N TYR A 49 -13.75 -5.55 -10.80
CA TYR A 49 -13.53 -6.44 -9.66
C TYR A 49 -14.21 -5.88 -8.40
N PRO A 50 -14.50 -6.71 -7.39
CA PRO A 50 -15.06 -6.25 -6.12
C PRO A 50 -14.14 -5.20 -5.47
N TRP A 51 -14.55 -3.93 -5.55
CA TRP A 51 -13.79 -2.84 -4.94
C TRP A 51 -13.58 -3.13 -3.45
N PRO A 52 -12.41 -2.82 -2.86
CA PRO A 52 -12.19 -3.03 -1.44
C PRO A 52 -13.21 -2.26 -0.61
N VAL A 53 -13.92 -2.93 0.30
CA VAL A 53 -14.95 -2.33 1.16
C VAL A 53 -14.64 -2.73 2.59
N HIS A 54 -14.67 -1.79 3.54
CA HIS A 54 -14.36 -2.04 4.96
C HIS A 54 -12.99 -2.72 5.17
N GLU A 55 -11.99 -2.40 4.34
CA GLU A 55 -10.60 -2.86 4.55
C GLU A 55 -9.84 -1.97 5.54
N LEU A 56 -10.31 -0.74 5.73
CA LEU A 56 -9.74 0.21 6.66
C LEU A 56 -10.47 0.13 7.99
N ASN A 57 -9.75 0.34 9.08
CA ASN A 57 -10.34 0.33 10.41
C ASN A 57 -11.20 1.58 10.62
N VAL A 58 -12.53 1.40 10.55
CA VAL A 58 -13.51 2.48 10.68
C VAL A 58 -13.42 3.15 12.04
N THR A 59 -13.17 2.41 13.12
CA THR A 59 -13.05 2.96 14.48
C THR A 59 -11.84 3.90 14.58
N LEU A 60 -10.67 3.48 14.10
CA LEU A 60 -9.46 4.32 14.10
C LEU A 60 -9.64 5.55 13.21
N GLY A 61 -10.27 5.39 12.05
CA GLY A 61 -10.65 6.50 11.17
C GLY A 61 -11.60 7.48 11.86
N PHE A 62 -12.61 6.97 12.56
CA PHE A 62 -13.60 7.76 13.29
C PHE A 62 -12.99 8.52 14.46
N VAL A 63 -12.14 7.88 15.27
CA VAL A 63 -11.39 8.55 16.35
C VAL A 63 -10.54 9.68 15.79
N ASN A 64 -9.83 9.46 14.67
CA ASN A 64 -9.08 10.52 13.99
C ASN A 64 -9.98 11.68 13.55
N THR A 65 -11.17 11.39 13.02
CA THR A 65 -12.15 12.40 12.64
C THR A 65 -12.58 13.24 13.85
N LEU A 66 -12.85 12.60 15.00
CA LEU A 66 -13.16 13.32 16.24
C LEU A 66 -12.00 14.18 16.74
N VAL A 67 -10.77 13.66 16.67
CA VAL A 67 -9.56 14.40 17.04
C VAL A 67 -9.40 15.66 16.19
N LEU A 68 -9.59 15.56 14.87
CA LEU A 68 -9.47 16.71 13.97
C LEU A 68 -10.60 17.73 14.17
N ILE A 69 -11.86 17.29 14.25
CA ILE A 69 -12.99 18.19 14.53
C ILE A 69 -12.79 18.90 15.88
N GLY A 70 -12.37 18.18 16.91
CA GLY A 70 -12.04 18.74 18.21
C GLY A 70 -10.90 19.76 18.13
N SER A 71 -9.86 19.46 17.35
CA SER A 71 -8.73 20.37 17.14
C SER A 71 -9.17 21.68 16.48
N SER A 72 -10.11 21.64 15.53
CA SER A 72 -10.72 22.84 14.93
C SER A 72 -11.33 23.77 15.98
N VAL A 73 -12.11 23.21 16.91
CA VAL A 73 -12.72 23.99 18.00
C VAL A 73 -11.64 24.66 18.85
N THR A 74 -10.54 23.96 19.13
CA THR A 74 -9.43 24.54 19.91
C THR A 74 -8.77 25.72 19.21
N VAL A 75 -8.62 25.70 17.89
CA VAL A 75 -8.07 26.85 17.13
C VAL A 75 -9.00 28.06 17.21
N LEU A 76 -10.32 27.85 17.09
CA LEU A 76 -11.31 28.92 17.25
C LEU A 76 -11.24 29.53 18.66
N LEU A 77 -11.17 28.68 19.69
CA LEU A 77 -11.03 29.12 21.07
C LEU A 77 -9.70 29.84 21.32
N ALA A 78 -8.61 29.41 20.68
CA ALA A 78 -7.33 30.10 20.74
C ALA A 78 -7.44 31.53 20.19
N TRP A 79 -8.03 31.69 19.01
CA TRP A 79 -8.26 32.99 18.39
C TRP A 79 -9.17 33.88 19.26
N ALA A 80 -10.27 33.34 19.79
CA ALA A 80 -11.20 34.09 20.64
C ALA A 80 -10.51 34.57 21.94
N ASN A 81 -9.75 33.71 22.60
CA ASN A 81 -9.00 34.08 23.80
C ASN A 81 -7.89 35.09 23.51
N LEU A 82 -7.29 35.05 22.32
CA LEU A 82 -6.34 36.05 21.88
C LEU A 82 -7.00 37.43 21.71
N LYS A 83 -8.22 37.50 21.15
CA LYS A 83 -9.01 38.73 21.07
C LYS A 83 -9.43 39.26 22.46
N LEU A 84 -9.69 38.36 23.41
CA LEU A 84 -9.94 38.69 24.83
C LEU A 84 -8.66 39.01 25.63
N ARG A 85 -7.49 39.07 24.98
CA ARG A 85 -6.16 39.28 25.59
C ARG A 85 -5.79 38.23 26.65
N ASN A 86 -6.43 37.05 26.65
CA ASN A 86 -6.08 35.93 27.52
C ASN A 86 -5.03 35.03 26.86
N ILE A 87 -3.77 35.42 27.04
CA ILE A 87 -2.60 34.76 26.45
C ILE A 87 -2.39 33.33 26.92
N ALA A 88 -2.62 33.06 28.21
CA ALA A 88 -2.40 31.73 28.77
C ALA A 88 -3.31 30.70 28.09
N LYS A 89 -4.60 31.03 27.95
CA LYS A 89 -5.57 30.18 27.25
C LYS A 89 -5.27 30.08 25.75
N TYR A 90 -4.88 31.17 25.09
CA TYR A 90 -4.43 31.13 23.69
C TYR A 90 -3.33 30.08 23.48
N LYS A 91 -2.25 30.14 24.29
CA LYS A 91 -1.14 29.18 24.18
C LYS A 91 -1.58 27.76 24.46
N MET A 92 -2.38 27.55 25.51
CA MET A 92 -2.90 26.24 25.88
C MET A 92 -3.67 25.62 24.71
N TYR A 93 -4.63 26.34 24.13
CA TYR A 93 -5.44 25.81 23.03
C TYR A 93 -4.62 25.53 21.76
N MET A 94 -3.66 26.39 21.41
CA MET A 94 -2.78 26.15 20.27
C MET A 94 -1.89 24.91 20.46
N ILE A 95 -1.38 24.69 21.68
CA ILE A 95 -0.59 23.49 22.01
C ILE A 95 -1.47 22.25 21.88
N ILE A 96 -2.70 22.29 22.39
CA ILE A 96 -3.65 21.19 22.23
C ILE A 96 -3.87 20.89 20.75
N THR A 97 -4.07 21.90 19.90
CA THR A 97 -4.22 21.67 18.44
C THR A 97 -3.01 20.93 17.85
N VAL A 98 -1.79 21.37 18.16
CA VAL A 98 -0.56 20.73 17.64
C VAL A 98 -0.41 19.29 18.16
N LEU A 99 -0.81 19.02 19.41
CA LEU A 99 -0.82 17.67 19.95
C LEU A 99 -1.87 16.78 19.26
N CYS A 100 -3.06 17.30 18.97
CA CYS A 100 -4.08 16.60 18.18
C CYS A 100 -3.57 16.24 16.78
N ALA A 101 -2.85 17.16 16.13
CA ALA A 101 -2.20 16.90 14.85
C ALA A 101 -1.18 15.77 14.94
N GLY A 102 -0.36 15.76 16.00
CA GLY A 102 0.59 14.69 16.28
C GLY A 102 -0.12 13.34 16.48
N ALA A 103 -1.18 13.30 17.29
CA ALA A 103 -1.97 12.09 17.52
C ALA A 103 -2.56 11.52 16.22
N PHE A 104 -3.11 12.39 15.36
CA PHE A 104 -3.59 12.01 14.03
C PHE A 104 -2.48 11.37 13.18
N MET A 105 -1.30 12.01 13.10
CA MET A 105 -0.17 11.51 12.31
C MET A 105 0.38 10.19 12.84
N VAL A 106 0.42 10.00 14.16
CA VAL A 106 0.85 8.75 14.80
C VAL A 106 -0.10 7.61 14.47
N ASN A 107 -1.42 7.82 14.64
CA ASN A 107 -2.41 6.80 14.29
C ASN A 107 -2.33 6.42 12.81
N LYS A 108 -2.16 7.42 11.93
CA LYS A 108 -1.95 7.19 10.50
C LYS A 108 -0.68 6.41 10.16
N SER A 109 0.39 6.63 10.90
CA SER A 109 1.64 5.90 10.69
C SER A 109 1.50 4.41 11.04
N PHE A 110 0.75 4.08 12.09
CA PHE A 110 0.44 2.69 12.45
C PHE A 110 -0.44 2.01 11.39
N GLU A 111 -1.48 2.70 10.93
CA GLU A 111 -2.37 2.19 9.88
C GLU A 111 -1.59 1.91 8.58
N TYR A 112 -0.73 2.84 8.17
CA TYR A 112 0.11 2.66 6.98
C TYR A 112 1.04 1.46 7.12
N LYS A 113 1.76 1.36 8.25
CA LYS A 113 2.70 0.25 8.49
C LYS A 113 2.02 -1.11 8.34
N ALA A 114 0.84 -1.27 8.93
CA ALA A 114 0.07 -2.52 8.82
C ALA A 114 -0.26 -2.86 7.37
N LYS A 115 -0.60 -1.86 6.54
CA LYS A 115 -0.89 -2.09 5.10
C LYS A 115 0.36 -2.44 4.30
N PHE A 116 1.52 -1.85 4.57
CA PHE A 116 2.75 -2.19 3.84
C PHE A 116 3.20 -3.65 4.03
N GLN A 117 2.80 -4.28 5.14
CA GLN A 117 3.18 -5.66 5.48
C GLN A 117 2.14 -6.70 5.01
N HIS A 118 1.00 -6.25 4.50
CA HIS A 118 -0.11 -7.11 4.11
C HIS A 118 -0.13 -7.36 2.60
N TYR A 119 -0.42 -8.61 2.25
CA TYR A 119 -0.40 -9.14 0.89
C TYR A 119 -1.75 -9.69 0.49
N SER A 120 -2.03 -9.57 -0.81
CA SER A 120 -3.17 -10.17 -1.47
C SER A 120 -2.68 -11.00 -2.65
N VAL A 121 -3.16 -12.25 -2.68
CA VAL A 121 -2.83 -13.24 -3.70
C VAL A 121 -4.11 -13.62 -4.40
N THR A 122 -4.23 -13.25 -5.67
CA THR A 122 -5.31 -13.67 -6.55
C THR A 122 -4.94 -15.00 -7.21
N LEU A 123 -5.75 -16.01 -6.94
CA LEU A 123 -5.65 -17.33 -7.54
C LEU A 123 -6.24 -17.34 -8.96
N THR A 124 -5.94 -18.39 -9.74
CA THR A 124 -6.36 -18.51 -11.15
C THR A 124 -7.88 -18.67 -11.35
N ASP A 125 -8.60 -19.07 -10.31
CA ASP A 125 -10.06 -19.16 -10.28
C ASP A 125 -10.75 -17.82 -9.88
N GLY A 126 -9.96 -16.77 -9.61
CA GLY A 126 -10.43 -15.47 -9.15
C GLY A 126 -10.53 -15.31 -7.64
N THR A 127 -10.28 -16.37 -6.86
CA THR A 127 -10.27 -16.29 -5.39
C THR A 127 -9.12 -15.42 -4.91
N ILE A 128 -9.35 -14.57 -3.91
CA ILE A 128 -8.31 -13.72 -3.34
C ILE A 128 -8.03 -14.16 -1.90
N LEU A 129 -6.78 -14.53 -1.63
CA LEU A 129 -6.27 -14.78 -0.29
C LEU A 129 -5.56 -13.53 0.22
N THR A 130 -5.85 -13.13 1.44
CA THR A 130 -5.13 -12.04 2.12
C THR A 130 -4.28 -12.58 3.25
N GLY A 131 -3.16 -11.93 3.56
CA GLY A 131 -2.27 -12.41 4.60
C GLY A 131 -0.90 -11.76 4.66
N HIS A 132 -0.01 -12.43 5.37
CA HIS A 132 1.38 -12.01 5.57
C HIS A 132 2.35 -13.02 4.95
N LEU A 133 3.49 -12.53 4.46
CA LEU A 133 4.57 -13.38 3.94
C LEU A 133 5.70 -13.45 4.98
N PRO A 134 5.71 -14.43 5.90
CA PRO A 134 6.68 -14.49 7.00
C PRO A 134 8.13 -14.60 6.51
N HIS A 135 8.36 -15.30 5.40
CA HIS A 135 9.68 -15.53 4.81
C HIS A 135 9.89 -14.80 3.48
N GLY A 136 8.97 -13.90 3.11
CA GLY A 136 8.96 -13.29 1.78
C GLY A 136 8.61 -14.29 0.67
N TYR A 137 8.69 -13.83 -0.58
CA TYR A 137 8.46 -14.66 -1.75
C TYR A 137 9.78 -14.81 -2.52
N GLU A 138 10.31 -16.03 -2.51
CA GLU A 138 11.54 -16.42 -3.18
C GLU A 138 11.23 -17.47 -4.24
N ILE A 139 11.92 -17.36 -5.38
CA ILE A 139 11.84 -18.32 -6.47
C ILE A 139 13.11 -19.15 -6.43
N GLU A 140 12.97 -20.48 -6.35
CA GLU A 140 14.10 -21.39 -6.54
C GLU A 140 14.17 -21.85 -7.99
N PHE A 141 15.23 -21.43 -8.68
CA PHE A 141 15.50 -21.77 -10.07
C PHE A 141 16.81 -22.53 -10.14
N GLY A 142 16.77 -23.83 -10.45
CA GLY A 142 17.97 -24.65 -10.48
C GLY A 142 18.14 -25.40 -11.77
N ASP A 143 19.01 -26.41 -11.74
CA ASP A 143 19.56 -27.02 -12.96
C ASP A 143 20.15 -25.99 -13.93
N VAL A 144 20.62 -24.85 -13.40
CA VAL A 144 21.17 -23.80 -14.23
C VAL A 144 22.53 -24.24 -14.74
N THR A 145 22.63 -24.37 -16.06
CA THR A 145 23.85 -24.81 -16.75
C THR A 145 24.54 -23.67 -17.48
N THR A 146 23.77 -22.66 -17.89
CA THR A 146 24.25 -21.57 -18.74
C THR A 146 23.89 -20.22 -18.13
N LEU A 147 24.89 -19.35 -18.10
CA LEU A 147 24.78 -17.96 -17.67
C LEU A 147 25.25 -17.06 -18.82
N ASN A 148 24.34 -16.29 -19.39
CA ASN A 148 24.58 -15.38 -20.50
C ASN A 148 24.63 -13.95 -19.97
N LEU A 149 25.78 -13.29 -20.13
CA LEU A 149 26.05 -11.94 -19.66
C LEU A 149 26.02 -10.97 -20.84
N THR A 150 25.18 -9.94 -20.75
CA THR A 150 25.10 -8.89 -21.77
C THR A 150 26.10 -7.80 -21.45
N VAL A 151 27.12 -7.61 -22.29
CA VAL A 151 27.99 -6.43 -22.26
C VAL A 151 27.39 -5.35 -23.15
N ALA A 152 27.08 -4.21 -22.53
CA ALA A 152 26.46 -3.07 -23.18
C ALA A 152 27.35 -2.46 -24.27
N GLY A 153 26.77 -2.23 -25.45
CA GLY A 153 27.27 -1.28 -26.43
C GLY A 153 27.00 0.17 -26.00
N LYS A 154 27.52 1.14 -26.76
CA LYS A 154 27.52 2.57 -26.43
C LYS A 154 26.15 3.17 -26.07
N HIS A 155 25.06 2.61 -26.60
CA HIS A 155 23.68 3.10 -26.40
C HIS A 155 22.77 2.09 -25.67
N SER A 156 23.33 1.02 -25.11
CA SER A 156 22.52 0.08 -24.31
C SER A 156 22.14 0.70 -22.97
N ALA A 157 20.88 0.54 -22.58
CA ALA A 157 20.40 0.96 -21.26
C ALA A 157 20.73 -0.06 -20.16
N VAL A 158 21.21 -1.26 -20.53
CA VAL A 158 21.38 -2.40 -19.63
C VAL A 158 22.74 -3.04 -19.89
N ASP A 159 23.48 -3.26 -18.82
CA ASP A 159 24.83 -3.82 -18.79
C ASP A 159 24.92 -4.77 -17.59
N ALA A 160 25.32 -6.01 -17.85
CA ALA A 160 25.33 -7.04 -16.81
C ALA A 160 26.42 -6.76 -15.77
N ASP A 161 26.06 -6.95 -14.50
CA ASP A 161 27.01 -6.99 -13.38
C ASP A 161 26.64 -8.17 -12.47
N PRO A 162 26.95 -9.40 -12.91
CA PRO A 162 26.51 -10.59 -12.20
C PRO A 162 27.15 -10.70 -10.82
N VAL A 163 28.30 -10.06 -10.58
CA VAL A 163 29.06 -10.25 -9.34
C VAL A 163 28.33 -9.69 -8.13
N ASP A 164 27.83 -8.46 -8.24
CA ASP A 164 27.08 -7.83 -7.17
C ASP A 164 25.56 -8.09 -7.29
N TYR A 165 25.06 -8.43 -8.49
CA TYR A 165 23.62 -8.53 -8.75
C TYR A 165 23.05 -9.95 -8.83
N VAL A 166 23.82 -10.94 -9.28
CA VAL A 166 23.33 -12.31 -9.59
C VAL A 166 23.92 -13.35 -8.64
N LEU A 167 25.24 -13.32 -8.43
CA LEU A 167 25.97 -14.28 -7.61
C LEU A 167 25.51 -14.38 -6.15
N PRO A 168 25.10 -13.30 -5.46
CA PRO A 168 24.61 -13.40 -4.08
C PRO A 168 23.38 -14.28 -3.91
N TYR A 169 22.68 -14.60 -5.00
CA TYR A 169 21.47 -15.43 -5.00
C TYR A 169 21.74 -16.90 -5.30
N ILE A 170 23.01 -17.31 -5.47
CA ILE A 170 23.36 -18.72 -5.63
C ILE A 170 23.28 -19.42 -4.26
N LYS A 171 22.55 -20.53 -4.22
CA LYS A 171 22.45 -21.39 -3.03
C LYS A 171 23.69 -22.28 -2.94
N GLY A 172 24.52 -22.06 -1.92
CA GLY A 172 25.76 -22.80 -1.70
C GLY A 172 26.99 -22.11 -2.28
N GLU A 173 28.08 -22.85 -2.47
CA GLU A 173 29.29 -22.31 -3.08
C GLU A 173 29.11 -22.10 -4.59
N ALA A 174 29.44 -20.91 -5.08
CA ALA A 174 29.38 -20.61 -6.51
C ALA A 174 30.37 -21.52 -7.26
N PRO A 175 29.92 -22.26 -8.30
CA PRO A 175 30.80 -23.18 -8.99
C PRO A 175 31.77 -22.44 -9.91
N LYS A 176 32.79 -23.17 -10.36
CA LYS A 176 33.64 -22.71 -11.45
C LYS A 176 32.82 -22.65 -12.76
N PHE A 177 33.08 -21.62 -13.56
CA PHE A 177 32.47 -21.43 -14.87
C PHE A 177 33.48 -21.73 -15.96
N LYS A 178 33.02 -22.29 -17.07
CA LYS A 178 33.79 -22.46 -18.31
C LYS A 178 33.41 -21.36 -19.28
N THR A 179 34.42 -20.66 -19.80
CA THR A 179 34.24 -19.70 -20.89
C THR A 179 33.98 -20.42 -22.21
N GLU A 180 33.61 -19.68 -23.26
CA GLU A 180 33.47 -20.24 -24.62
C GLU A 180 34.78 -20.87 -25.16
N SER A 181 35.94 -20.46 -24.65
CA SER A 181 37.24 -21.06 -24.99
C SER A 181 37.57 -22.32 -24.18
N GLY A 182 36.69 -22.71 -23.24
CA GLY A 182 36.88 -23.88 -22.36
C GLY A 182 37.75 -23.63 -21.13
N GLU A 183 38.16 -22.37 -20.87
CA GLU A 183 38.95 -22.01 -19.68
C GLU A 183 38.06 -22.03 -18.43
N GLU A 184 38.51 -22.71 -17.37
CA GLU A 184 37.83 -22.70 -16.08
C GLU A 184 38.21 -21.45 -15.27
N ILE A 185 37.19 -20.67 -14.91
CA ILE A 185 37.32 -19.44 -14.14
C ILE A 185 36.42 -19.47 -12.90
N VAL A 186 36.83 -18.76 -11.85
CA VAL A 186 35.94 -18.38 -10.75
C VAL A 186 35.42 -17.00 -11.07
N LEU A 187 34.10 -16.81 -11.09
CA LEU A 187 33.49 -15.52 -11.43
C LEU A 187 33.53 -14.60 -10.21
N ASP A 188 34.42 -13.61 -10.25
CA ASP A 188 34.63 -12.58 -9.24
C ASP A 188 34.82 -11.21 -9.91
N LYS A 189 35.02 -10.13 -9.14
CA LYS A 189 35.17 -8.78 -9.70
C LYS A 189 36.34 -8.66 -10.68
N ALA A 190 37.45 -9.34 -10.41
CA ALA A 190 38.65 -9.26 -11.23
C ALA A 190 38.51 -10.07 -12.52
N SER A 191 38.00 -11.30 -12.43
CA SER A 191 37.77 -12.15 -13.61
C SER A 191 36.66 -11.59 -14.49
N PHE A 192 35.59 -11.02 -13.91
CA PHE A 192 34.53 -10.37 -14.68
C PHE A 192 35.04 -9.12 -15.41
N THR A 193 35.87 -8.29 -14.78
CA THR A 193 36.48 -7.11 -15.42
C THR A 193 37.31 -7.51 -16.65
N LYS A 194 38.07 -8.61 -16.54
CA LYS A 194 38.85 -9.16 -17.66
C LYS A 194 37.93 -9.64 -18.79
N LEU A 195 36.94 -10.47 -18.49
CA LEU A 195 35.96 -10.97 -19.46
C LEU A 195 35.22 -9.84 -20.19
N ARG A 196 34.83 -8.81 -19.45
CA ARG A 196 34.14 -7.63 -19.98
C ARG A 196 35.04 -6.86 -20.95
N ALA A 197 36.32 -6.67 -20.62
CA ALA A 197 37.28 -6.03 -21.52
C ALA A 197 37.45 -6.82 -22.82
N GLU A 198 37.64 -8.15 -22.72
CA GLU A 198 37.75 -9.04 -23.88
C GLU A 198 36.49 -9.02 -24.77
N ALA A 199 35.30 -9.02 -24.16
CA ALA A 199 34.03 -8.92 -24.87
C ALA A 199 33.87 -7.57 -25.58
N HIS A 200 34.29 -6.48 -24.94
CA HIS A 200 34.29 -5.16 -25.57
C HIS A 200 35.23 -5.08 -26.77
N GLU A 201 36.43 -5.66 -26.68
CA GLU A 201 37.36 -5.75 -27.81
C GLU A 201 36.75 -6.53 -28.99
N LYS A 202 36.11 -7.69 -28.71
CA LYS A 202 35.41 -8.47 -29.72
C LYS A 202 34.25 -7.69 -30.36
N ALA A 203 33.48 -6.95 -29.56
CA ALA A 203 32.39 -6.10 -30.05
C ALA A 203 32.89 -4.98 -30.97
N VAL A 204 34.00 -4.32 -30.60
CA VAL A 204 34.64 -3.27 -31.42
C VAL A 204 35.19 -3.86 -32.73
N ALA A 205 35.86 -5.02 -32.67
CA ALA A 205 36.37 -5.69 -33.86
C ALA A 205 35.25 -6.06 -34.83
N LYS A 206 34.13 -6.57 -34.31
CA LYS A 206 32.94 -6.89 -35.12
C LYS A 206 32.29 -5.64 -35.72
N ALA A 207 32.11 -4.57 -34.94
CA ALA A 207 31.60 -3.30 -35.47
C ALA A 207 32.45 -2.78 -36.64
N LYS A 208 33.77 -2.87 -36.53
CA LYS A 208 34.69 -2.48 -37.60
C LYS A 208 34.56 -3.37 -38.84
N ALA A 209 34.44 -4.68 -38.66
CA ALA A 209 34.28 -5.64 -39.75
C ALA A 209 32.95 -5.43 -40.50
N ASP A 210 31.87 -5.15 -39.77
CA ASP A 210 30.52 -5.00 -40.31
C ASP A 210 30.21 -3.56 -40.78
N GLY A 211 31.17 -2.63 -40.68
CA GLY A 211 31.00 -1.22 -41.06
C GLY A 211 30.03 -0.44 -40.16
N LEU A 212 29.78 -0.92 -38.93
CA LEU A 212 28.90 -0.30 -37.96
C LEU A 212 29.58 0.92 -37.33
N LYS A 213 28.85 2.04 -37.23
CA LYS A 213 29.33 3.27 -36.57
C LYS A 213 29.40 3.13 -35.04
N GLU A 214 28.73 2.13 -34.49
CA GLU A 214 28.55 1.93 -33.05
C GLU A 214 28.86 0.48 -32.66
N THR A 215 29.29 0.29 -31.41
CA THR A 215 29.56 -1.04 -30.86
C THR A 215 28.25 -1.75 -30.53
N PRO A 216 28.01 -2.95 -31.11
CA PRO A 216 26.85 -3.73 -30.74
C PRO A 216 26.99 -4.31 -29.32
N ASN A 217 25.87 -4.71 -28.73
CA ASN A 217 25.88 -5.52 -27.52
C ASN A 217 26.57 -6.86 -27.78
N TRP A 218 27.29 -7.36 -26.78
CA TRP A 218 27.97 -8.64 -26.86
C TRP A 218 27.54 -9.55 -25.73
N ASN A 219 27.17 -10.79 -26.04
CA ASN A 219 26.81 -11.77 -25.03
C ASN A 219 28.02 -12.66 -24.72
N ILE A 220 28.35 -12.79 -23.44
CA ILE A 220 29.35 -13.75 -22.95
C ILE A 220 28.58 -14.95 -22.42
N LYS A 221 28.75 -16.12 -23.04
CA LYS A 221 28.18 -17.37 -22.55
C LYS A 221 29.15 -18.06 -21.60
N LEU A 222 28.71 -18.31 -20.37
CA LEU A 222 29.43 -19.08 -19.36
C LEU A 222 28.67 -20.37 -19.06
N THR A 223 29.39 -21.49 -19.00
CA THR A 223 28.82 -22.80 -18.66
C THR A 223 29.25 -23.20 -17.25
N ALA A 224 28.31 -23.45 -16.36
CA ALA A 224 28.62 -23.88 -15.00
C ALA A 224 29.23 -25.30 -14.99
N ALA A 225 30.28 -25.52 -14.21
CA ALA A 225 30.91 -26.84 -14.08
C ALA A 225 30.02 -27.85 -13.32
N SER A 226 29.08 -27.36 -12.51
CA SER A 226 28.04 -28.12 -11.83
C SER A 226 26.72 -27.35 -11.90
N PRO A 227 25.57 -28.04 -11.82
CA PRO A 227 24.25 -27.38 -11.77
C PRO A 227 24.19 -26.35 -10.65
N ILE A 228 23.71 -25.14 -10.97
CA ILE A 228 23.51 -24.05 -10.01
C ILE A 228 22.03 -23.96 -9.65
N THR A 229 21.76 -23.68 -8.37
CA THR A 229 20.43 -23.27 -7.90
C THR A 229 20.48 -21.83 -7.42
N PHE A 230 19.59 -21.01 -7.96
CA PHE A 230 19.35 -19.65 -7.53
C PHE A 230 18.12 -19.60 -6.62
N VAL A 231 18.21 -18.83 -5.54
CA VAL A 231 17.10 -18.47 -4.67
C VAL A 231 17.04 -16.95 -4.61
N LEU A 232 16.02 -16.37 -5.22
CA LEU A 232 15.93 -14.91 -5.31
C LEU A 232 14.51 -14.36 -5.26
N PRO A 233 14.35 -13.11 -4.80
CA PRO A 233 13.07 -12.43 -4.86
C PRO A 233 12.73 -12.02 -6.32
N PRO A 234 11.45 -12.07 -6.73
CA PRO A 234 11.03 -11.69 -8.08
C PRO A 234 11.35 -10.24 -8.47
N SER A 235 11.60 -9.36 -7.49
CA SER A 235 11.97 -7.96 -7.73
C SER A 235 13.30 -7.80 -8.47
N LYS A 236 14.15 -8.84 -8.46
CA LYS A 236 15.45 -8.88 -9.13
C LYS A 236 15.35 -9.29 -10.59
N LEU A 237 14.23 -9.89 -10.97
CA LEU A 237 13.94 -10.33 -12.33
C LEU A 237 13.36 -9.19 -13.18
N LEU A 238 13.70 -9.22 -14.47
CA LEU A 238 13.18 -8.29 -15.46
C LEU A 238 11.69 -8.56 -15.71
N ALA A 239 11.33 -9.84 -15.81
CA ALA A 239 9.95 -10.30 -15.94
C ALA A 239 9.68 -11.43 -14.93
N LYS A 240 8.46 -11.49 -14.42
CA LYS A 240 8.05 -12.60 -13.53
C LYS A 240 8.02 -13.89 -14.36
N PRO A 241 8.76 -14.93 -13.97
CA PRO A 241 8.75 -16.19 -14.70
C PRO A 241 7.37 -16.84 -14.59
N VAL A 242 6.98 -17.51 -15.67
CA VAL A 242 5.75 -18.32 -15.76
C VAL A 242 6.07 -19.72 -15.22
N ALA A 243 5.06 -20.44 -14.74
CA ALA A 243 5.22 -21.83 -14.35
C ALA A 243 5.84 -22.64 -15.51
N GLY A 244 6.87 -23.43 -15.19
CA GLY A 244 7.62 -24.20 -16.20
C GLY A 244 8.63 -23.40 -17.03
N ALA A 245 8.96 -22.16 -16.62
CA ALA A 245 10.01 -21.39 -17.28
C ALA A 245 11.33 -22.16 -17.35
N THR A 246 11.95 -22.15 -18.53
CA THR A 246 13.26 -22.75 -18.81
C THR A 246 14.40 -21.73 -18.83
N ALA A 247 14.08 -20.44 -18.68
CA ALA A 247 15.03 -19.37 -18.55
C ALA A 247 14.45 -18.22 -17.72
N ILE A 248 15.32 -17.49 -17.04
CA ILE A 248 14.98 -16.24 -16.33
C ILE A 248 15.94 -15.13 -16.74
N ALA A 249 15.43 -13.91 -16.78
CA ALA A 249 16.19 -12.71 -17.09
C ALA A 249 16.22 -11.79 -15.87
N PHE A 250 17.42 -11.39 -15.47
CA PHE A 250 17.68 -10.43 -14.41
C PHE A 250 17.61 -9.00 -14.98
N ARG A 251 17.37 -8.01 -14.10
CA ARG A 251 17.26 -6.60 -14.52
C ARG A 251 18.57 -5.97 -14.96
N ASP A 252 19.70 -6.54 -14.56
CA ASP A 252 21.04 -6.18 -15.06
C ASP A 252 21.27 -6.72 -16.49
N GLY A 253 20.34 -7.48 -17.07
CA GLY A 253 20.47 -8.06 -18.41
C GLY A 253 21.18 -9.41 -18.44
N THR A 254 21.54 -9.97 -17.28
CA THR A 254 21.99 -11.36 -17.18
C THR A 254 20.81 -12.29 -17.46
N THR A 255 21.00 -13.31 -18.30
CA THR A 255 19.99 -14.36 -18.52
C THR A 255 20.58 -15.72 -18.17
N VAL A 256 19.76 -16.56 -17.55
CA VAL A 256 20.19 -17.92 -17.17
C VAL A 256 19.19 -18.95 -17.67
N GLU A 257 19.70 -20.09 -18.12
CA GLU A 257 18.91 -21.22 -18.61
C GLU A 257 18.97 -22.36 -17.59
N GLY A 258 17.80 -22.89 -17.23
CA GLY A 258 17.66 -23.94 -16.23
C GLY A 258 16.20 -24.36 -16.09
N LYS A 259 15.81 -24.80 -14.90
CA LYS A 259 14.47 -25.24 -14.58
C LYS A 259 14.03 -24.64 -13.26
N MET A 260 12.78 -24.18 -13.22
CA MET A 260 12.13 -23.81 -11.96
C MET A 260 11.97 -25.06 -11.08
N ILE A 261 12.63 -25.08 -9.93
CA ILE A 261 12.64 -26.22 -8.99
C ILE A 261 11.52 -26.07 -7.97
N ASN A 262 11.40 -24.89 -7.37
CA ASN A 262 10.41 -24.60 -6.36
C ASN A 262 9.86 -23.19 -6.57
N ASP A 263 8.54 -23.09 -6.59
CA ASP A 263 7.82 -21.82 -6.71
C ASP A 263 6.60 -21.88 -5.79
N LYS A 264 6.88 -22.19 -4.52
CA LYS A 264 5.90 -22.20 -3.44
C LYS A 264 5.98 -20.87 -2.71
N MET A 265 4.88 -20.15 -2.72
CA MET A 265 4.71 -18.96 -1.90
C MET A 265 4.04 -19.37 -0.59
N THR A 266 4.74 -19.18 0.51
CA THR A 266 4.17 -19.33 1.85
C THR A 266 3.39 -18.06 2.21
N LEU A 267 2.09 -18.20 2.45
CA LEU A 267 1.22 -17.13 2.91
C LEU A 267 0.58 -17.54 4.24
N GLU A 268 0.77 -16.73 5.28
CA GLU A 268 -0.05 -16.79 6.49
C GLU A 268 -1.39 -16.12 6.21
N VAL A 269 -2.43 -16.92 5.98
CA VAL A 269 -3.72 -16.44 5.49
C VAL A 269 -4.56 -15.89 6.63
N ASP A 270 -5.00 -14.64 6.50
CA ASP A 270 -5.91 -13.99 7.45
C ASP A 270 -7.30 -13.67 6.86
N GLY A 271 -7.50 -13.93 5.57
CA GLY A 271 -8.78 -13.75 4.93
C GLY A 271 -8.91 -14.44 3.57
N ILE A 272 -10.13 -14.81 3.23
CA ILE A 272 -10.51 -15.40 1.92
C ILE A 272 -11.63 -14.54 1.33
N ASP A 273 -11.43 -13.98 0.14
CA ASP A 273 -12.46 -13.26 -0.61
C ASP A 273 -12.87 -14.03 -1.88
N LEU A 274 -14.14 -14.43 -1.91
CA LEU A 274 -14.75 -15.24 -2.96
C LEU A 274 -15.72 -14.43 -3.84
N ARG A 275 -15.79 -13.10 -3.67
CA ARG A 275 -16.73 -12.25 -4.41
C ARG A 275 -16.49 -12.31 -5.93
N ALA A 276 -15.22 -12.40 -6.34
CA ALA A 276 -14.82 -12.52 -7.73
C ALA A 276 -14.84 -13.96 -8.28
N THR A 277 -14.99 -14.97 -7.40
CA THR A 277 -14.95 -16.38 -7.78
C THR A 277 -16.28 -16.81 -8.42
N PRO A 278 -16.26 -17.42 -9.64
CA PRO A 278 -17.47 -17.88 -10.32
C PRO A 278 -18.21 -18.97 -9.53
N ASP A 279 -17.51 -20.03 -9.12
CA ASP A 279 -18.03 -21.12 -8.29
C ASP A 279 -17.35 -21.06 -6.91
N LYS A 280 -18.05 -20.46 -5.94
CA LYS A 280 -17.49 -20.10 -4.64
C LYS A 280 -17.15 -21.32 -3.78
N GLU A 281 -17.95 -22.38 -3.88
CA GLU A 281 -17.74 -23.62 -3.11
C GLU A 281 -16.66 -24.52 -3.72
N LYS A 282 -16.36 -24.35 -5.01
CA LYS A 282 -15.26 -25.02 -5.70
C LYS A 282 -14.02 -24.15 -5.85
N SER A 283 -13.91 -23.12 -5.01
CA SER A 283 -12.72 -22.29 -4.95
C SER A 283 -11.47 -23.13 -4.74
N LEU A 284 -10.39 -22.76 -5.43
CA LEU A 284 -9.07 -23.34 -5.24
C LEU A 284 -8.62 -23.24 -3.78
N ALA A 285 -9.01 -22.18 -3.05
CA ALA A 285 -8.65 -22.00 -1.64
C ALA A 285 -9.05 -23.20 -0.76
N PHE A 286 -10.14 -23.89 -1.10
CA PHE A 286 -10.68 -25.03 -0.36
C PHE A 286 -10.12 -26.39 -0.81
N ASN A 287 -9.15 -26.41 -1.72
CA ASN A 287 -8.43 -27.62 -2.07
C ASN A 287 -7.69 -28.20 -0.84
N GLU A 288 -7.59 -29.52 -0.72
CA GLU A 288 -6.85 -30.22 0.34
C GLU A 288 -5.38 -29.80 0.43
N HIS A 289 -4.79 -29.32 -0.68
CA HIS A 289 -3.43 -28.79 -0.71
C HIS A 289 -3.28 -27.40 -0.06
N TYR A 290 -4.38 -26.69 0.21
CA TYR A 290 -4.40 -25.35 0.80
C TYR A 290 -5.15 -25.35 2.13
N LEU A 291 -6.35 -24.76 2.21
CA LEU A 291 -7.12 -24.68 3.45
C LEU A 291 -8.04 -25.90 3.64
N GLY A 292 -8.43 -26.57 2.57
CA GLY A 292 -9.22 -27.80 2.63
C GLY A 292 -10.69 -27.64 3.02
N GLU A 293 -11.35 -28.78 3.20
CA GLU A 293 -12.79 -28.88 3.49
C GLU A 293 -13.25 -28.20 4.80
N PRO A 294 -12.46 -28.16 5.90
CA PRO A 294 -12.90 -27.47 7.12
C PRO A 294 -13.23 -25.98 6.89
N TRP A 295 -12.39 -25.29 6.11
CA TRP A 295 -12.59 -23.88 5.77
C TRP A 295 -13.72 -23.67 4.76
N LYS A 296 -13.98 -24.65 3.89
CA LYS A 296 -15.15 -24.64 3.01
C LYS A 296 -16.46 -24.73 3.79
N LYS A 297 -16.50 -25.60 4.81
CA LYS A 297 -17.66 -25.70 5.70
C LYS A 297 -17.88 -24.38 6.45
N ALA A 298 -16.84 -23.81 7.04
CA ALA A 298 -16.91 -22.51 7.71
C ALA A 298 -17.44 -21.40 6.79
N PHE A 299 -16.99 -21.37 5.54
CA PHE A 299 -17.51 -20.47 4.52
C PHE A 299 -19.02 -20.65 4.27
N ILE A 300 -19.48 -21.89 4.09
CA ILE A 300 -20.90 -22.18 3.84
C ILE A 300 -21.74 -21.76 5.04
N ASP A 301 -21.31 -22.11 6.25
CA ASP A 301 -22.01 -21.77 7.51
C ASP A 301 -22.13 -20.23 7.65
N GLN A 302 -21.05 -19.48 7.37
CA GLN A 302 -21.06 -18.02 7.41
C GLN A 302 -22.01 -17.43 6.36
N ARG A 303 -21.96 -17.94 5.13
CA ARG A 303 -22.84 -17.48 4.04
C ARG A 303 -24.31 -17.71 4.37
N GLU A 304 -24.65 -18.89 4.87
CA GLU A 304 -26.01 -19.24 5.27
C GLU A 304 -26.49 -18.38 6.43
N HIS A 305 -25.63 -18.12 7.42
CA HIS A 305 -25.92 -17.20 8.51
C HIS A 305 -26.22 -15.78 8.01
N ALA A 306 -25.39 -15.24 7.11
CA ALA A 306 -25.60 -13.92 6.52
C ALA A 306 -26.92 -13.84 5.74
N ILE A 307 -27.25 -14.86 4.94
CA ILE A 307 -28.52 -14.94 4.20
C ILE A 307 -29.71 -14.98 5.17
N ALA A 308 -29.62 -15.77 6.24
CA ALA A 308 -30.67 -15.85 7.26
C ALA A 308 -30.90 -14.51 7.95
N GLU A 309 -29.83 -13.83 8.39
CA GLU A 309 -29.90 -12.49 9.00
C GLU A 309 -30.54 -11.46 8.05
N PHE A 310 -30.17 -11.49 6.76
CA PHE A 310 -30.74 -10.59 5.77
C PHE A 310 -32.24 -10.85 5.55
N ASN A 311 -32.64 -12.12 5.48
CA ASN A 311 -34.04 -12.50 5.33
C ASN A 311 -34.88 -12.16 6.56
N GLU A 312 -34.30 -12.25 7.77
CA GLU A 312 -34.97 -11.81 9.00
C GLU A 312 -35.22 -10.30 8.97
N LYS A 313 -34.23 -9.52 8.52
CA LYS A 313 -34.29 -8.05 8.55
C LYS A 313 -35.10 -7.44 7.40
N TYR A 314 -35.07 -8.08 6.22
CA TYR A 314 -35.62 -7.52 4.97
C TYR A 314 -36.61 -8.44 4.27
N GLY A 315 -36.95 -9.59 4.83
CA GLY A 315 -37.93 -10.53 4.27
C GLY A 315 -39.32 -9.89 4.13
N ASP A 316 -39.99 -10.16 3.03
CA ASP A 316 -41.33 -9.62 2.73
C ASP A 316 -42.48 -10.52 3.24
N GLY A 317 -42.14 -11.62 3.92
CA GLY A 317 -43.09 -12.62 4.42
C GLY A 317 -43.70 -13.52 3.33
N LYS A 318 -43.33 -13.33 2.05
CA LYS A 318 -43.81 -14.08 0.88
C LYS A 318 -42.72 -14.90 0.20
N GLY A 319 -41.57 -15.05 0.86
CA GLY A 319 -40.40 -15.74 0.32
C GLY A 319 -39.50 -14.84 -0.54
N GLY A 320 -39.78 -13.54 -0.59
CA GLY A 320 -38.92 -12.53 -1.22
C GLY A 320 -38.28 -11.61 -0.19
N THR A 321 -37.50 -10.65 -0.68
CA THR A 321 -36.86 -9.62 0.14
C THR A 321 -37.22 -8.24 -0.39
N THR A 322 -37.46 -7.29 0.52
CA THR A 322 -37.74 -5.88 0.21
C THR A 322 -36.52 -5.15 -0.37
N ARG A 323 -35.32 -5.73 -0.22
CA ARG A 323 -34.05 -5.22 -0.74
C ARG A 323 -33.32 -6.33 -1.48
N ASP A 324 -32.65 -5.98 -2.56
CA ASP A 324 -31.81 -6.91 -3.31
C ASP A 324 -30.51 -7.21 -2.52
N PRO A 325 -30.28 -8.46 -2.08
CA PRO A 325 -29.09 -8.83 -1.31
C PRO A 325 -27.81 -8.66 -2.13
N LEU A 326 -27.88 -8.80 -3.47
CA LEU A 326 -26.74 -8.67 -4.35
C LEU A 326 -26.39 -7.22 -4.67
N LYS A 327 -27.17 -6.22 -4.24
CA LYS A 327 -26.81 -4.81 -4.43
C LYS A 327 -26.07 -4.19 -3.25
N SER A 328 -26.09 -4.85 -2.10
CA SER A 328 -25.39 -4.36 -0.90
C SER A 328 -23.97 -4.92 -0.85
N ALA A 329 -22.97 -4.06 -1.06
CA ALA A 329 -21.56 -4.45 -1.02
C ALA A 329 -21.15 -4.99 0.37
N THR A 330 -21.67 -4.41 1.45
CA THR A 330 -21.48 -4.90 2.82
C THR A 330 -22.04 -6.31 2.99
N HIS A 331 -23.25 -6.56 2.49
CA HIS A 331 -23.86 -7.88 2.59
C HIS A 331 -23.12 -8.91 1.73
N GLN A 332 -22.70 -8.55 0.52
CA GLN A 332 -21.83 -9.39 -0.29
C GLN A 332 -20.52 -9.74 0.42
N LYS A 333 -19.90 -8.79 1.13
CA LYS A 333 -18.72 -9.07 1.96
C LYS A 333 -19.05 -10.09 3.05
N HIS A 334 -20.13 -9.89 3.81
CA HIS A 334 -20.51 -10.84 4.87
C HIS A 334 -20.82 -12.25 4.34
N MET A 335 -21.33 -12.37 3.11
CA MET A 335 -21.59 -13.67 2.49
C MET A 335 -20.34 -14.35 1.93
N PHE A 336 -19.37 -13.57 1.43
CA PHE A 336 -18.32 -14.08 0.54
C PHE A 336 -16.89 -13.76 0.97
N PHE A 337 -16.71 -13.10 2.10
CA PHE A 337 -15.41 -12.85 2.71
C PHE A 337 -15.31 -13.56 4.06
N VAL A 338 -14.39 -14.51 4.19
CA VAL A 338 -14.16 -15.26 5.43
C VAL A 338 -12.94 -14.70 6.14
N PRO A 339 -13.09 -14.05 7.32
CA PRO A 339 -11.95 -13.67 8.14
C PRO A 339 -11.35 -14.90 8.83
N ILE A 340 -10.02 -14.96 8.92
CA ILE A 340 -9.28 -16.04 9.56
C ILE A 340 -8.49 -15.46 10.75
N HIS A 341 -8.85 -15.86 11.97
CA HIS A 341 -8.19 -15.41 13.20
C HIS A 341 -7.36 -16.49 13.89
N SER A 342 -7.44 -17.74 13.42
CA SER A 342 -6.76 -18.88 14.01
C SER A 342 -6.50 -19.97 12.96
N ALA A 343 -5.58 -20.90 13.27
CA ALA A 343 -5.16 -21.98 12.36
C ALA A 343 -6.30 -22.93 11.95
N THR A 344 -7.33 -23.04 12.79
CA THR A 344 -8.48 -23.93 12.58
C THR A 344 -9.76 -23.11 12.62
N PRO A 345 -10.76 -23.42 11.76
CA PRO A 345 -12.02 -22.69 11.78
C PRO A 345 -12.69 -22.85 13.16
N GLU A 346 -13.16 -21.73 13.73
CA GLU A 346 -13.96 -21.78 14.96
C GLU A 346 -15.28 -22.50 14.66
N VAL A 347 -15.57 -23.56 15.41
CA VAL A 347 -16.87 -24.22 15.34
C VAL A 347 -17.85 -23.31 16.07
N HIS A 348 -18.63 -22.52 15.32
CA HIS A 348 -19.78 -21.83 15.89
C HIS A 348 -20.85 -22.87 16.28
N GLU A 349 -20.69 -23.51 17.44
CA GLU A 349 -21.81 -24.19 18.09
C GLU A 349 -22.88 -23.13 18.41
N HIS A 350 -24.10 -23.41 17.97
CA HIS A 350 -25.27 -22.54 18.08
C HIS A 350 -25.49 -21.99 19.49
N ALA A 351 -24.95 -20.80 19.79
CA ALA A 351 -25.31 -20.03 20.98
C ALA A 351 -26.36 -18.99 20.59
N LYS A 352 -27.64 -19.32 20.83
CA LYS A 352 -28.69 -18.31 20.99
C LYS A 352 -28.29 -17.39 22.15
N ALA A 353 -28.04 -16.11 21.87
CA ALA A 353 -27.99 -15.08 22.89
C ALA A 353 -28.63 -13.80 22.35
N GLU A 354 -29.63 -13.36 23.10
CA GLU A 354 -30.52 -12.23 22.91
C GLU A 354 -29.77 -10.88 22.83
N GLY A 355 -30.38 -9.91 22.13
CA GLY A 355 -30.28 -8.49 22.47
C GLY A 355 -29.12 -7.70 21.89
N GLU A 356 -29.46 -6.84 20.93
CA GLU A 356 -28.92 -5.48 20.72
C GLU A 356 -27.40 -5.26 20.66
N HIS A 357 -26.95 -4.69 19.52
CA HIS A 357 -25.65 -4.03 19.34
C HIS A 357 -24.38 -4.89 19.54
N LYS A 358 -24.10 -5.79 18.59
CA LYS A 358 -22.72 -6.22 18.29
C LYS A 358 -22.54 -6.39 16.78
N ALA A 359 -22.30 -5.29 16.08
CA ALA A 359 -21.73 -5.33 14.73
C ALA A 359 -20.34 -4.69 14.82
N GLU A 360 -19.35 -5.49 14.45
CA GLU A 360 -17.91 -5.19 14.43
C GLU A 360 -17.26 -5.08 15.83
N ALA A 361 -16.97 -6.25 16.41
CA ALA A 361 -15.95 -6.37 17.43
C ALA A 361 -14.59 -5.99 16.84
N HIS A 362 -14.28 -4.71 17.01
CA HIS A 362 -12.99 -4.17 17.44
C HIS A 362 -11.77 -5.09 17.26
N ALA A 363 -10.83 -4.62 16.44
CA ALA A 363 -9.42 -4.80 16.74
C ALA A 363 -8.98 -3.69 17.71
N PRO A 364 -8.88 -3.95 19.03
CA PRO A 364 -7.96 -3.18 19.86
C PRO A 364 -6.55 -3.71 19.57
N ALA A 365 -5.64 -2.80 19.24
CA ALA A 365 -4.24 -3.06 19.52
C ALA A 365 -4.08 -2.96 21.04
N GLU A 366 -4.07 -4.08 21.77
CA GLU A 366 -3.44 -4.15 23.09
C GLU A 366 -3.25 -5.60 23.59
N HIS A 367 -1.99 -5.88 23.92
CA HIS A 367 -1.39 -6.94 24.75
C HIS A 367 -2.29 -8.04 25.38
N GLY A 368 -1.99 -9.28 25.02
CA GLY A 368 -2.36 -10.47 25.79
C GLY A 368 -2.12 -11.75 24.98
N ASP A 369 -1.20 -12.59 25.46
CA ASP A 369 -0.74 -13.83 24.82
C ASP A 369 -1.89 -14.83 24.54
N ALA A 370 -2.43 -14.79 23.32
CA ALA A 370 -3.25 -15.84 22.73
C ALA A 370 -3.26 -15.73 21.19
N HIS A 371 -2.09 -15.59 20.57
CA HIS A 371 -2.00 -15.63 19.11
C HIS A 371 -2.16 -17.08 18.64
N GLY A 372 -3.39 -17.45 18.26
CA GLY A 372 -3.56 -18.56 17.32
C GLY A 372 -2.78 -18.19 16.06
N HIS A 373 -1.78 -18.96 15.69
CA HIS A 373 -1.07 -18.75 14.42
C HIS A 373 -2.08 -18.82 13.27
N HIS A 374 -2.00 -17.88 12.32
CA HIS A 374 -2.78 -17.97 11.09
C HIS A 374 -2.39 -19.26 10.32
N PRO A 375 -3.30 -19.87 9.55
CA PRO A 375 -2.96 -21.04 8.74
C PRO A 375 -1.91 -20.66 7.70
N GLU A 376 -0.79 -21.37 7.72
CA GLU A 376 0.27 -21.24 6.75
C GLU A 376 -0.09 -22.07 5.51
N VAL A 377 -0.27 -21.39 4.37
CA VAL A 377 -0.62 -22.02 3.10
C VAL A 377 0.55 -21.92 2.13
N HIS A 378 1.00 -23.07 1.63
CA HIS A 378 2.04 -23.13 0.60
C HIS A 378 1.39 -23.14 -0.78
N LEU A 379 1.25 -21.96 -1.37
CA LEU A 379 0.62 -21.76 -2.67
C LEU A 379 1.57 -22.12 -3.81
N GLU A 380 1.11 -22.96 -4.72
CA GLU A 380 1.85 -23.26 -5.94
C GLU A 380 1.69 -22.12 -6.94
N ARG A 381 2.80 -21.67 -7.54
CA ARG A 381 2.79 -20.59 -8.55
C ARG A 381 1.78 -20.77 -9.67
N GLN A 382 1.61 -21.99 -10.16
CA GLN A 382 0.70 -22.28 -11.26
C GLN A 382 -0.75 -21.89 -10.94
N HIS A 383 -1.10 -21.87 -9.65
CA HIS A 383 -2.39 -21.45 -9.15
C HIS A 383 -2.44 -19.96 -8.77
N VAL A 384 -1.32 -19.23 -8.83
CA VAL A 384 -1.24 -17.80 -8.53
C VAL A 384 -1.31 -17.00 -9.83
N HIS A 385 -2.42 -16.30 -10.05
CA HIS A 385 -2.57 -15.39 -11.18
C HIS A 385 -1.82 -14.07 -10.94
N PHE A 386 -2.04 -13.47 -9.78
CA PHE A 386 -1.44 -12.19 -9.41
C PHE A 386 -1.20 -12.15 -7.90
N PHE A 387 -0.13 -11.47 -7.48
CA PHE A 387 0.07 -11.14 -6.07
C PHE A 387 0.59 -9.72 -5.96
N SER A 388 0.09 -9.00 -4.96
CA SER A 388 0.51 -7.66 -4.63
C SER A 388 0.49 -7.46 -3.12
N ASN A 389 1.35 -6.58 -2.64
CA ASN A 389 1.14 -5.99 -1.32
C ASN A 389 0.16 -4.81 -1.43
N PHE A 390 -0.37 -4.37 -0.30
CA PHE A 390 -1.23 -3.19 -0.23
C PHE A 390 -0.41 -1.90 -0.36
N THR A 391 0.30 -1.77 -1.47
CA THR A 391 1.15 -0.63 -1.82
C THR A 391 0.61 0.10 -3.05
N PRO A 392 0.93 1.40 -3.19
CA PRO A 392 0.43 2.21 -4.30
C PRO A 392 0.93 1.74 -5.68
N LYS A 393 2.00 0.95 -5.73
CA LYS A 393 2.60 0.51 -7.00
C LYS A 393 1.79 -0.58 -7.70
N LEU A 394 1.10 -1.42 -6.93
CA LEU A 394 0.52 -2.67 -7.44
C LEU A 394 -1.00 -2.74 -7.31
N ASN A 395 -1.63 -1.73 -6.70
CA ASN A 395 -3.07 -1.71 -6.49
C ASN A 395 -3.63 -0.29 -6.61
N SER A 396 -4.56 -0.08 -7.53
CA SER A 396 -5.18 1.22 -7.82
C SER A 396 -5.94 1.80 -6.62
N TYR A 397 -6.61 0.97 -5.80
CA TYR A 397 -7.27 1.43 -4.57
C TYR A 397 -6.25 1.97 -3.58
N TYR A 398 -5.18 1.22 -3.31
CA TYR A 398 -4.14 1.69 -2.40
C TYR A 398 -3.38 2.90 -2.98
N ALA A 399 -3.19 2.97 -4.29
CA ALA A 399 -2.59 4.13 -4.96
C ALA A 399 -3.34 5.43 -4.65
N ILE A 400 -4.65 5.44 -4.90
CA ILE A 400 -5.48 6.63 -4.64
C ILE A 400 -5.65 6.88 -3.15
N TYR A 401 -5.77 5.83 -2.32
CA TYR A 401 -5.81 5.94 -0.85
C TYR A 401 -4.57 6.65 -0.30
N PHE A 402 -3.37 6.17 -0.63
CA PHE A 402 -2.11 6.78 -0.15
C PHE A 402 -1.90 8.17 -0.72
N THR A 403 -2.34 8.44 -1.95
CA THR A 403 -2.24 9.77 -2.55
C THR A 403 -3.13 10.77 -1.80
N LEU A 404 -4.42 10.45 -1.63
CA LEU A 404 -5.39 11.30 -0.94
C LEU A 404 -5.02 11.53 0.52
N THR A 405 -4.75 10.45 1.27
CA THR A 405 -4.47 10.54 2.70
C THR A 405 -3.06 11.07 2.98
N GLY A 406 -2.08 10.77 2.12
CA GLY A 406 -0.71 11.29 2.23
C GLY A 406 -0.63 12.78 1.92
N LEU A 407 -1.31 13.24 0.87
CA LEU A 407 -1.42 14.67 0.57
C LEU A 407 -2.11 15.42 1.72
N HIS A 408 -3.22 14.89 2.24
CA HIS A 408 -3.87 15.48 3.40
C HIS A 408 -2.96 15.48 4.64
N GLY A 409 -2.24 14.40 4.91
CA GLY A 409 -1.26 14.33 6.00
C GLY A 409 -0.17 15.39 5.87
N LEU A 410 0.31 15.66 4.65
CA LEU A 410 1.26 16.75 4.38
C LEU A 410 0.66 18.13 4.75
N HIS A 411 -0.62 18.36 4.45
CA HIS A 411 -1.32 19.59 4.84
C HIS A 411 -1.47 19.71 6.36
N VAL A 412 -1.80 18.62 7.05
CA VAL A 412 -1.86 18.58 8.53
C VAL A 412 -0.49 18.94 9.12
N VAL A 413 0.59 18.35 8.62
CA VAL A 413 1.96 18.65 9.08
C VAL A 413 2.32 20.11 8.80
N ALA A 414 2.06 20.62 7.58
CA ALA A 414 2.34 22.00 7.23
C ALA A 414 1.57 23.00 8.11
N GLY A 415 0.27 22.74 8.35
CA GLY A 415 -0.55 23.53 9.26
C GLY A 415 -0.03 23.49 10.69
N ALA A 416 0.35 22.32 11.19
CA ALA A 416 0.83 22.13 12.56
C ALA A 416 2.16 22.87 12.76
N LEU A 417 3.04 22.88 11.76
CA LEU A 417 4.28 23.65 11.78
C LEU A 417 4.00 25.16 11.84
N VAL A 418 3.05 25.67 11.06
CA VAL A 418 2.67 27.10 11.08
C VAL A 418 2.05 27.50 12.42
N LEU A 419 1.13 26.68 12.96
CA LEU A 419 0.50 26.93 14.26
C LEU A 419 1.53 26.83 15.40
N GLY A 420 2.42 25.82 15.37
CA GLY A 420 3.53 25.67 16.30
C GLY A 420 4.48 26.86 16.24
N TYR A 421 4.79 27.36 15.04
CA TYR A 421 5.59 28.57 14.85
C TYR A 421 4.96 29.79 15.55
N PHE A 422 3.63 29.96 15.46
CA PHE A 422 2.94 31.04 16.17
C PHE A 422 3.05 30.94 17.69
N VAL A 423 3.03 29.74 18.25
CA VAL A 423 3.19 29.53 19.71
C VAL A 423 4.60 29.85 20.19
N VAL A 424 5.62 29.40 19.45
CA VAL A 424 7.02 29.46 19.87
C VAL A 424 7.63 30.84 19.62
N PHE A 425 7.44 31.43 18.44
CA PHE A 425 8.21 32.58 18.00
C PHE A 425 7.48 33.93 18.12
N ASN A 426 6.15 33.95 18.17
CA ASN A 426 5.40 35.22 18.25
C ASN A 426 5.20 35.74 19.69
N GLY A 427 5.94 35.24 20.68
CA GLY A 427 5.85 35.70 22.07
C GLY A 427 6.13 37.20 22.26
N ARG A 428 6.97 37.79 21.39
CA ARG A 428 7.24 39.23 21.35
C ARG A 428 6.11 40.03 20.71
N MET A 429 5.59 39.55 19.57
CA MET A 429 4.47 40.17 18.84
C MET A 429 3.17 40.15 19.66
N LEU A 430 3.04 39.18 20.56
CA LEU A 430 1.98 39.09 21.56
C LEU A 430 1.87 40.33 22.47
N ARG A 431 3.01 40.99 22.73
CA ARG A 431 3.12 42.16 23.62
C ARG A 431 3.08 43.47 22.84
N GLU A 432 3.64 43.49 21.64
CA GLU A 432 3.82 44.70 20.82
C GLU A 432 2.61 44.97 19.91
N ASP A 433 2.00 43.94 19.30
CA ASP A 433 0.87 44.08 18.35
C ASP A 433 -0.05 42.84 18.35
N PRO A 434 -0.96 42.72 19.35
CA PRO A 434 -1.83 41.56 19.49
C PRO A 434 -2.89 41.45 18.38
N GLU A 435 -3.29 42.57 17.75
CA GLU A 435 -4.28 42.54 16.67
C GLU A 435 -3.71 41.92 15.40
N ARG A 436 -2.48 42.28 15.04
CA ARG A 436 -1.78 41.67 13.90
C ARG A 436 -1.56 40.17 14.12
N LEU A 437 -1.27 39.75 15.35
CA LEU A 437 -1.20 38.32 15.67
C LEU A 437 -2.56 37.64 15.53
N ALA A 438 -3.63 38.26 16.03
CA ALA A 438 -4.97 37.70 15.92
C ALA A 438 -5.38 37.50 14.44
N ASN A 439 -5.03 38.43 13.55
CA ASN A 439 -5.28 38.28 12.12
C ASN A 439 -4.44 37.14 11.50
N ARG A 440 -3.19 36.95 11.94
CA ARG A 440 -2.36 35.82 11.47
C ARG A 440 -2.89 34.47 11.96
N VAL A 441 -3.33 34.40 13.21
CA VAL A 441 -3.95 33.21 13.80
C VAL A 441 -5.29 32.92 13.13
N GLU A 442 -6.08 33.93 12.78
CA GLU A 442 -7.30 33.77 11.99
C GLU A 442 -6.99 33.12 10.62
N VAL A 443 -6.02 33.64 9.88
CA VAL A 443 -5.60 33.08 8.57
C VAL A 443 -5.10 31.64 8.71
N GLY A 444 -4.24 31.38 9.69
CA GLY A 444 -3.77 30.02 9.98
C GLY A 444 -4.90 29.08 10.41
N GLY A 445 -5.88 29.61 11.13
CA GLY A 445 -7.08 28.87 11.54
C GLY A 445 -8.00 28.55 10.37
N LEU A 446 -8.21 29.48 9.43
CA LEU A 446 -8.98 29.22 8.21
C LEU A 446 -8.37 28.06 7.41
N PHE A 447 -7.04 28.01 7.29
CA PHE A 447 -6.34 26.87 6.70
C PHE A 447 -6.60 25.58 7.50
N TRP A 448 -6.44 25.62 8.82
CA TRP A 448 -6.66 24.45 9.68
C TRP A 448 -8.09 23.88 9.57
N HIS A 449 -9.09 24.75 9.63
CA HIS A 449 -10.49 24.37 9.45
C HIS A 449 -10.75 23.73 8.07
N PHE A 450 -10.09 24.22 7.02
CA PHE A 450 -10.19 23.61 5.70
C PHE A 450 -9.57 22.21 5.65
N VAL A 451 -8.40 22.03 6.27
CA VAL A 451 -7.77 20.70 6.38
C VAL A 451 -8.73 19.72 7.06
N ASP A 452 -9.35 20.12 8.17
CA ASP A 452 -10.35 19.29 8.86
C ASP A 452 -11.55 18.97 7.97
N LEU A 453 -12.05 19.95 7.21
CA LEU A 453 -13.15 19.77 6.27
C LEU A 453 -12.81 18.72 5.20
N VAL A 454 -11.60 18.76 4.63
CA VAL A 454 -11.14 17.75 3.67
C VAL A 454 -11.20 16.35 4.29
N TRP A 455 -10.82 16.21 5.56
CA TRP A 455 -10.90 14.93 6.26
C TRP A 455 -12.33 14.41 6.44
N ILE A 456 -13.28 15.31 6.74
CA ILE A 456 -14.71 14.97 6.87
C ILE A 456 -15.26 14.34 5.58
N PHE A 457 -14.73 14.70 4.41
CA PHE A 457 -15.08 14.04 3.14
C PHE A 457 -14.24 12.78 2.88
N LEU A 458 -12.95 12.79 3.21
CA LEU A 458 -12.06 11.64 3.03
C LEU A 458 -12.51 10.42 3.82
N PHE A 459 -12.94 10.61 5.07
CA PHE A 459 -13.32 9.51 5.96
C PHE A 459 -14.48 8.68 5.37
N PRO A 460 -15.67 9.25 5.04
CA PRO A 460 -16.73 8.49 4.40
C PRO A 460 -16.32 7.91 3.05
N LEU A 461 -15.57 8.67 2.24
CA LEU A 461 -15.18 8.26 0.90
C LEU A 461 -14.29 7.01 0.88
N LEU A 462 -13.37 6.89 1.85
CA LEU A 462 -12.39 5.80 1.89
C LEU A 462 -12.75 4.68 2.87
N TYR A 463 -13.40 5.01 4.00
CA TYR A 463 -13.69 4.05 5.08
C TYR A 463 -15.09 3.44 5.01
N LEU A 464 -16.08 4.19 4.53
CA LEU A 464 -17.49 3.77 4.57
C LEU A 464 -18.01 3.34 3.21
N LEU A 465 -17.52 4.00 2.16
CA LEU A 465 -17.68 3.55 0.79
C LEU A 465 -16.57 2.55 0.52
#